data_AF-A0A3E4MBM2-F1
#
_entry.id   AF-A0A3E4MBM2-F1
#
_cell.length_a   1.000
_cell.length_b   1.000
_cell.length_c   1.000
_cell.angle_alpha   90.00
_cell.angle_beta   90.00
_cell.angle_gamma   90.00
#
_symmetry.space_group_name_H-M   'P 1'
#
loop_
_entity.id
_entity.type
_entity.pdbx_description
1 polymer ?
#
loop_
_entity_poly.entity_id
_entity_poly.type
_entity_poly.pdbx_seq_one_letter_code
_entity_poly.pdbx_strand_id
1 'polypeptide(L)'
;MRQVIINTVAAMDPDESNSETYNLLIEYPCDLEPGEDETTKYVSYLGKIKDADKVVDIICTFVDYGNVIEIFDSIIQKIFSDAPEKEEHRSAVCRLVKYCETKQIQTLFTTLDTKASYSSGREYDELTMLMKELHETNSVNDELVKISEETIFPHLRLYGEYQNYFTFAVQQLIELKEEISDKRMEDYAKEILRHYSTFPVEVVEAYNSLSEYMSEEILVEAAGIFIATPKKEVIDDIAKFLYAHYTIFNEKNENLSELLNFVKDNFKQLQDKKAAVKTVNRIYSSLGESGLEIISNQIMNADEEITALSKDMAKFYNKLSITRFSKLILKLYINNTPENIRKLLFNTDTTRTIDEVLEAIGKDSDDYTTVQLEEALDMYEQYGLKNEKIWYAIAKGYLTDNQETEQNEKILNLLNEKLNEKKIEKGNAAKLLNMIYYNTSSDELQKQVVKVTVERKVIVQFKKLLSADEKIEYDRKRKSM
;
A
#
# COMPACT_ATOMS: atom_id res chain seq x y z
N MET A 1 43.89 24.82 -43.14
CA MET A 1 42.86 24.22 -42.26
C MET A 1 41.67 25.16 -42.06
N ARG A 2 41.88 26.46 -41.79
CA ARG A 2 40.83 27.50 -41.78
C ARG A 2 39.88 27.43 -42.99
N GLN A 3 40.41 27.42 -44.21
CA GLN A 3 39.58 27.31 -45.42
C GLN A 3 38.85 25.98 -45.53
N VAL A 4 39.38 24.90 -44.95
CA VAL A 4 38.71 23.59 -44.89
C VAL A 4 37.53 23.68 -43.92
N ILE A 5 37.74 24.20 -42.70
CA ILE A 5 36.67 24.41 -41.71
C ILE A 5 35.58 25.35 -42.26
N ILE A 6 35.97 26.49 -42.83
CA ILE A 6 35.05 27.45 -43.42
C ILE A 6 34.30 26.83 -44.60
N ASN A 7 34.96 26.11 -45.50
CA ASN A 7 34.31 25.47 -46.64
C ASN A 7 33.41 24.30 -46.23
N THR A 8 33.77 23.59 -45.16
CA THR A 8 33.03 22.47 -44.60
C THR A 8 31.75 22.96 -43.91
N VAL A 9 31.80 24.06 -43.16
CA VAL A 9 30.62 24.70 -42.57
C VAL A 9 29.77 25.41 -43.63
N ALA A 10 30.38 26.01 -44.65
CA ALA A 10 29.69 26.65 -45.78
C ALA A 10 28.97 25.67 -46.73
N ALA A 11 29.35 24.39 -46.72
CA ALA A 11 28.79 23.37 -47.62
C ALA A 11 27.44 22.79 -47.12
N MET A 12 27.00 23.14 -45.91
CA MET A 12 25.63 22.90 -45.45
C MET A 12 24.69 23.95 -46.05
N ASP A 13 23.54 23.49 -46.57
CA ASP A 13 22.44 24.26 -47.17
C ASP A 13 22.10 25.54 -46.37
N PRO A 14 21.70 26.66 -47.01
CA PRO A 14 21.61 28.00 -46.43
C PRO A 14 20.29 28.22 -45.66
N ASP A 15 19.81 27.23 -44.92
CA ASP A 15 18.69 27.43 -44.01
C ASP A 15 19.17 28.06 -42.68
N GLU A 16 18.27 28.85 -42.06
CA GLU A 16 18.58 29.86 -41.03
C GLU A 16 19.38 29.34 -39.81
N SER A 17 19.38 28.04 -39.53
CA SER A 17 20.02 27.44 -38.35
C SER A 17 21.55 27.46 -38.35
N ASN A 18 22.22 27.63 -39.50
CA ASN A 18 23.69 27.62 -39.62
C ASN A 18 24.31 28.99 -39.96
N SER A 19 23.48 30.02 -40.18
CA SER A 19 23.95 31.35 -40.59
C SER A 19 24.76 32.05 -39.50
N GLU A 20 24.38 31.91 -38.23
CA GLU A 20 25.15 32.45 -37.09
C GLU A 20 26.51 31.77 -36.93
N THR A 21 26.57 30.44 -37.06
CA THR A 21 27.81 29.65 -36.97
C THR A 21 28.77 30.02 -38.09
N TYR A 22 28.27 30.19 -39.32
CA TYR A 22 29.05 30.66 -40.45
C TYR A 22 29.54 32.11 -40.27
N ASN A 23 28.68 33.00 -39.74
CA ASN A 23 29.05 34.39 -39.44
C ASN A 23 30.12 34.49 -38.35
N LEU A 24 30.05 33.68 -37.29
CA LEU A 24 31.08 33.57 -36.23
C LEU A 24 32.45 33.13 -36.78
N LEU A 25 32.47 32.28 -37.79
CA LEU A 25 33.70 31.84 -38.47
C LEU A 25 34.27 32.92 -39.41
N ILE A 26 33.42 33.79 -39.95
CA ILE A 26 33.82 34.93 -40.79
C ILE A 26 34.29 36.13 -39.96
N GLU A 27 33.72 36.36 -38.77
CA GLU A 27 34.07 37.46 -37.85
C GLU A 27 35.43 37.29 -37.13
N TYR A 28 36.16 36.22 -37.42
CA TYR A 28 37.53 36.01 -36.92
C TYR A 28 38.45 37.20 -37.29
N PRO A 29 38.97 37.97 -36.31
CA PRO A 29 39.78 39.16 -36.60
C PRO A 29 41.09 38.78 -37.29
N CYS A 30 41.34 39.38 -38.46
CA CYS A 30 42.45 39.10 -39.37
C CYS A 30 43.85 39.54 -38.90
N ASP A 31 44.04 39.97 -37.66
CA ASP A 31 45.32 40.52 -37.21
C ASP A 31 46.29 39.39 -36.84
N LEU A 32 46.97 38.91 -37.87
CA LEU A 32 48.02 37.89 -37.78
C LEU A 32 49.30 38.49 -37.19
N GLU A 33 49.57 38.28 -35.90
CA GLU A 33 50.95 38.42 -35.39
C GLU A 33 51.85 37.33 -36.01
N PRO A 34 53.08 37.65 -36.48
CA PRO A 34 53.92 36.68 -37.16
C PRO A 34 54.50 35.65 -36.17
N GLY A 35 54.23 34.35 -36.38
CA GLY A 35 54.97 33.26 -35.72
C GLY A 35 54.14 32.20 -34.99
N GLU A 36 52.85 32.43 -34.74
CA GLU A 36 51.95 31.44 -34.14
C GLU A 36 51.15 30.66 -35.20
N ASP A 37 51.03 29.35 -35.03
CA ASP A 37 50.23 28.44 -35.87
C ASP A 37 48.75 28.86 -35.93
N GLU A 38 48.14 28.82 -37.12
CA GLU A 38 46.73 29.19 -37.38
C GLU A 38 45.76 28.39 -36.48
N THR A 39 46.10 27.14 -36.17
CA THR A 39 45.30 26.27 -35.31
C THR A 39 45.22 26.82 -33.89
N THR A 40 46.36 27.15 -33.30
CA THR A 40 46.46 27.73 -31.95
C THR A 40 45.68 29.04 -31.83
N LYS A 41 45.73 29.89 -32.85
CA LYS A 41 44.99 31.17 -32.83
C LYS A 41 43.49 30.99 -33.02
N TYR A 42 43.04 30.01 -33.80
CA TYR A 42 41.62 29.71 -33.97
C TYR A 42 41.00 29.18 -32.67
N VAL A 43 41.69 28.23 -32.01
CA VAL A 43 41.33 27.73 -30.68
C VAL A 43 41.32 28.87 -29.65
N SER A 44 42.30 29.78 -29.69
CA SER A 44 42.33 30.97 -28.83
C SER A 44 41.12 31.90 -29.01
N TYR A 45 40.63 32.07 -30.24
CA TYR A 45 39.43 32.88 -30.51
C TYR A 45 38.16 32.22 -30.00
N LEU A 46 37.97 30.93 -30.29
CA LEU A 46 36.81 30.19 -29.77
C LEU A 46 36.78 30.23 -28.24
N GLY A 47 37.94 30.12 -27.57
CA GLY A 47 38.05 30.24 -26.12
C GLY A 47 37.67 31.61 -25.53
N LYS A 48 37.49 32.66 -26.36
CA LYS A 48 37.02 34.00 -25.96
C LYS A 48 35.50 34.15 -26.08
N ILE A 49 34.83 33.24 -26.79
CA ILE A 49 33.36 33.22 -26.88
C ILE A 49 32.83 32.78 -25.52
N LYS A 50 31.85 33.51 -24.98
CA LYS A 50 31.26 33.22 -23.66
C LYS A 50 30.16 32.17 -23.69
N ASP A 51 29.49 32.04 -24.84
CA ASP A 51 28.38 31.11 -25.05
C ASP A 51 28.94 29.71 -25.34
N ALA A 52 28.83 28.81 -24.35
CA ALA A 52 29.37 27.47 -24.44
C ALA A 52 28.67 26.61 -25.51
N ASP A 53 27.35 26.77 -25.67
CA ASP A 53 26.59 26.01 -26.68
C ASP A 53 27.06 26.35 -28.10
N LYS A 54 27.27 27.64 -28.39
CA LYS A 54 27.81 28.07 -29.70
C LYS A 54 29.21 27.53 -29.97
N VAL A 55 30.05 27.44 -28.95
CA VAL A 55 31.39 26.86 -29.10
C VAL A 55 31.30 25.34 -29.35
N VAL A 56 30.42 24.65 -28.63
CA VAL A 56 30.20 23.21 -28.80
C VAL A 56 29.58 22.88 -30.16
N ASP A 57 28.67 23.71 -30.69
CA ASP A 57 28.13 23.56 -32.05
C ASP A 57 29.24 23.47 -33.10
N ILE A 58 30.21 24.38 -33.00
CA ILE A 58 31.35 24.44 -33.92
C ILE A 58 32.24 23.20 -33.76
N ILE A 59 32.51 22.77 -32.51
CA ILE A 59 33.34 21.59 -32.22
C ILE A 59 32.67 20.32 -32.74
N CYS A 60 31.40 20.08 -32.38
CA CYS A 60 30.63 18.91 -32.83
C CYS A 60 30.57 18.85 -34.35
N THR A 61 30.23 19.96 -35.00
CA THR A 61 30.19 20.04 -36.47
C THR A 61 31.56 19.68 -37.05
N PHE A 62 32.66 20.20 -36.51
CA PHE A 62 34.00 19.89 -36.99
C PHE A 62 34.32 18.39 -36.92
N VAL A 63 33.91 17.72 -35.83
CA VAL A 63 34.12 16.28 -35.63
C VAL A 63 33.24 15.45 -36.56
N ASP A 64 31.98 15.84 -36.80
CA ASP A 64 31.06 15.15 -37.73
C ASP A 64 31.62 15.02 -39.15
N TYR A 65 32.53 15.92 -39.56
CA TYR A 65 33.23 15.86 -40.84
C TYR A 65 34.50 14.99 -40.83
N GLY A 66 34.73 14.20 -39.77
CA GLY A 66 35.82 13.26 -39.65
C GLY A 66 37.15 13.88 -39.21
N ASN A 67 37.12 15.06 -38.61
CA ASN A 67 38.33 15.72 -38.11
C ASN A 67 38.63 15.33 -36.65
N VAL A 68 39.90 15.46 -36.25
CA VAL A 68 40.39 15.07 -34.93
C VAL A 68 40.00 16.10 -33.87
N ILE A 69 39.28 15.66 -32.84
CA ILE A 69 38.76 16.53 -31.76
C ILE A 69 39.86 17.10 -30.84
N GLU A 70 41.01 16.43 -30.74
CA GLU A 70 42.15 16.81 -29.87
C GLU A 70 42.64 18.24 -30.07
N ILE A 71 42.40 18.83 -31.25
CA ILE A 71 42.72 20.23 -31.55
C ILE A 71 42.04 21.18 -30.56
N PHE A 72 40.88 20.81 -30.03
CA PHE A 72 40.10 21.60 -29.08
C PHE A 72 40.31 21.22 -27.63
N ASP A 73 41.31 20.38 -27.29
CA ASP A 73 41.57 19.88 -25.93
C ASP A 73 41.49 20.97 -24.85
N SER A 74 42.11 22.13 -25.08
CA SER A 74 42.14 23.22 -24.10
C SER A 74 40.78 23.87 -23.85
N ILE A 75 39.93 23.95 -24.88
CA ILE A 75 38.57 24.49 -24.78
C ILE A 75 37.66 23.46 -24.11
N ILE A 76 37.76 22.20 -24.52
CA ILE A 76 36.98 21.09 -23.96
C ILE A 76 37.27 20.96 -22.46
N GLN A 77 38.55 20.98 -22.06
CA GLN A 77 38.95 20.96 -20.66
C GLN A 77 38.38 22.13 -19.87
N LYS A 78 38.34 23.33 -20.46
CA LYS A 78 37.73 24.50 -19.83
C LYS A 78 36.23 24.32 -19.65
N ILE A 79 35.50 23.89 -20.67
CA ILE A 79 34.05 23.63 -20.60
C ILE A 79 33.74 22.58 -19.51
N PHE A 80 34.54 21.52 -19.42
CA PHE A 80 34.37 20.48 -18.41
C PHE A 80 34.82 20.87 -16.99
N SER A 81 35.50 22.00 -16.82
CA SER A 81 35.98 22.49 -15.51
C SER A 81 35.18 23.70 -14.99
N ASP A 82 34.67 24.55 -15.88
CA ASP A 82 34.01 25.81 -15.53
C ASP A 82 32.53 25.60 -15.16
N ALA A 83 32.30 25.01 -13.98
CA ALA A 83 30.96 24.80 -13.41
C ALA A 83 29.99 24.06 -14.38
N PRO A 84 30.32 22.81 -14.76
CA PRO A 84 29.57 22.06 -15.78
C PRO A 84 28.10 21.79 -15.41
N GLU A 85 27.75 21.83 -14.12
CA GLU A 85 26.40 21.59 -13.60
C GLU A 85 25.42 22.74 -13.83
N LYS A 86 25.94 23.95 -14.10
CA LYS A 86 25.13 25.15 -14.33
C LYS A 86 24.28 25.01 -15.58
N GLU A 87 23.06 25.53 -15.52
CA GLU A 87 22.08 25.47 -16.62
C GLU A 87 22.65 25.98 -17.95
N GLU A 88 23.46 27.04 -17.91
CA GLU A 88 24.11 27.65 -19.09
C GLU A 88 25.22 26.80 -19.74
N HIS A 89 25.73 25.78 -19.04
CA HIS A 89 26.81 24.91 -19.54
C HIS A 89 26.39 23.46 -19.76
N ARG A 90 25.31 23.02 -19.10
CA ARG A 90 24.92 21.60 -19.05
C ARG A 90 24.63 21.00 -20.42
N SER A 91 23.85 21.72 -21.24
CA SER A 91 23.55 21.33 -22.63
C SER A 91 24.84 21.10 -23.43
N ALA A 92 25.75 22.08 -23.36
CA ALA A 92 27.03 22.03 -24.04
C ALA A 92 27.87 20.82 -23.59
N VAL A 93 27.92 20.55 -22.28
CA VAL A 93 28.64 19.40 -21.70
C VAL A 93 28.06 18.06 -22.20
N CYS A 94 26.74 17.85 -22.11
CA CYS A 94 26.09 16.60 -22.51
C CYS A 94 26.15 16.34 -24.02
N ARG A 95 26.24 17.39 -24.84
CA ARG A 95 26.44 17.24 -26.29
C ARG A 95 27.89 16.88 -26.61
N LEU A 96 28.83 17.57 -25.98
CA LEU A 96 30.26 17.42 -26.23
C LEU A 96 30.78 16.04 -25.81
N VAL A 97 30.28 15.49 -24.70
CA VAL A 97 30.74 14.20 -24.16
C VAL A 97 30.63 13.04 -25.15
N LYS A 98 29.68 13.10 -26.09
CA LYS A 98 29.44 12.09 -27.13
C LYS A 98 30.55 12.00 -28.17
N TYR A 99 31.36 13.06 -28.29
CA TYR A 99 32.45 13.18 -29.26
C TYR A 99 33.83 13.06 -28.63
N CYS A 100 33.90 13.08 -27.30
CA CYS A 100 35.15 13.12 -26.56
C CYS A 100 35.78 11.73 -26.40
N GLU A 101 37.11 11.70 -26.32
CA GLU A 101 37.89 10.52 -25.99
C GLU A 101 38.19 10.44 -24.48
N THR A 102 38.67 9.29 -24.02
CA THR A 102 38.89 8.99 -22.59
C THR A 102 39.68 10.07 -21.84
N LYS A 103 40.68 10.68 -22.46
CA LYS A 103 41.51 11.73 -21.83
C LYS A 103 40.70 13.00 -21.51
N GLN A 104 39.79 13.39 -22.39
CA GLN A 104 38.95 14.59 -22.22
C GLN A 104 37.85 14.32 -21.20
N ILE A 105 37.23 13.14 -21.29
CA ILE A 105 36.22 12.67 -20.32
C ILE A 105 36.81 12.64 -18.90
N GLN A 106 38.09 12.28 -18.74
CA GLN A 106 38.77 12.28 -17.44
C GLN A 106 38.78 13.66 -16.76
N THR A 107 38.83 14.76 -17.52
CA THR A 107 38.73 16.12 -16.94
C THR A 107 37.35 16.38 -16.35
N LEU A 108 36.29 16.05 -17.09
CA LEU A 108 34.91 16.15 -16.58
C LEU A 108 34.76 15.29 -15.32
N PHE A 109 35.22 14.04 -15.37
CA PHE A 109 35.16 13.11 -14.26
C PHE A 109 35.83 13.66 -12.99
N THR A 110 37.05 14.20 -13.09
CA THR A 110 37.75 14.77 -11.94
C THR A 110 37.00 15.98 -11.36
N THR A 111 36.39 16.81 -12.20
CA THR A 111 35.54 17.93 -11.75
C THR A 111 34.30 17.42 -11.01
N LEU A 112 33.59 16.44 -11.60
CA LEU A 112 32.39 15.84 -11.01
C LEU A 112 32.70 15.14 -9.69
N ASP A 113 33.80 14.38 -9.61
CA ASP A 113 34.24 13.70 -8.39
C ASP A 113 34.52 14.71 -7.26
N THR A 114 35.19 15.81 -7.58
CA THR A 114 35.46 16.89 -6.63
C THR A 114 34.16 17.54 -6.14
N LYS A 115 33.18 17.75 -7.03
CA LYS A 115 31.88 18.35 -6.69
C LYS A 115 30.95 17.40 -5.94
N ALA A 116 31.03 16.10 -6.24
CA ALA A 116 30.30 15.06 -5.54
C ALA A 116 30.84 14.84 -4.12
N SER A 117 32.13 15.15 -3.88
CA SER A 117 32.73 15.13 -2.55
C SER A 117 32.11 16.21 -1.65
N TYR A 118 31.65 15.81 -0.45
CA TYR A 118 30.87 16.69 0.42
C TYR A 118 31.66 17.93 0.87
N SER A 119 31.27 19.10 0.35
CA SER A 119 31.86 20.41 0.70
C SER A 119 30.77 21.43 1.08
N SER A 120 30.23 21.33 2.30
CA SER A 120 29.40 22.39 2.94
C SER A 120 28.08 22.83 2.26
N GLY A 121 27.61 22.14 1.22
CA GLY A 121 26.18 22.08 0.86
C GLY A 121 25.63 23.17 -0.07
N ARG A 122 26.29 23.48 -1.19
CA ARG A 122 25.62 24.19 -2.30
C ARG A 122 25.87 23.44 -3.61
N GLU A 123 24.79 23.25 -4.38
CA GLU A 123 24.76 22.78 -5.78
C GLU A 123 24.53 21.27 -6.06
N TYR A 124 23.99 20.48 -5.11
CA TYR A 124 23.62 19.09 -5.45
C TYR A 124 22.43 18.98 -6.41
N ASP A 125 21.48 19.91 -6.39
CA ASP A 125 20.34 19.87 -7.31
C ASP A 125 20.81 20.01 -8.76
N GLU A 126 21.68 20.99 -9.03
CA GLU A 126 22.28 21.21 -10.34
C GLU A 126 23.16 20.02 -10.76
N LEU A 127 23.93 19.46 -9.83
CA LEU A 127 24.76 18.29 -10.08
C LEU A 127 23.92 17.04 -10.39
N THR A 128 22.80 16.83 -9.68
CA THR A 128 21.86 15.73 -9.93
C THR A 128 21.31 15.83 -11.34
N MET A 129 20.88 17.02 -11.77
CA MET A 129 20.37 17.22 -13.12
C MET A 129 21.44 16.94 -14.18
N LEU A 130 22.67 17.40 -13.98
CA LEU A 130 23.76 17.10 -14.90
C LEU A 130 24.06 15.59 -14.95
N MET A 131 24.16 14.90 -13.81
CA MET A 131 24.44 13.47 -13.78
C MET A 131 23.35 12.66 -14.50
N LYS A 132 22.09 13.03 -14.32
CA LYS A 132 20.97 12.46 -15.07
C LYS A 132 21.08 12.71 -16.57
N GLU A 133 21.27 13.95 -16.99
CA GLU A 133 21.39 14.27 -18.42
C GLU A 133 22.61 13.61 -19.07
N LEU A 134 23.71 13.44 -18.32
CA LEU A 134 24.88 12.67 -18.75
C LEU A 134 24.55 11.17 -18.88
N HIS A 135 23.81 10.61 -17.93
CA HIS A 135 23.37 9.21 -17.98
C HIS A 135 22.51 8.93 -19.22
N GLU A 136 21.58 9.84 -19.56
CA GLU A 136 20.75 9.76 -20.77
C GLU A 136 21.59 9.74 -22.08
N THR A 137 22.83 10.24 -22.06
CA THR A 137 23.74 10.14 -23.23
C THR A 137 24.30 8.74 -23.46
N ASN A 138 24.25 7.86 -22.45
CA ASN A 138 24.88 6.53 -22.43
C ASN A 138 26.39 6.50 -22.75
N SER A 139 27.04 7.66 -22.81
CA SER A 139 28.44 7.78 -23.27
C SER A 139 29.45 7.70 -22.13
N VAL A 140 29.01 7.90 -20.89
CA VAL A 140 29.86 8.00 -19.69
C VAL A 140 29.29 7.26 -18.48
N ASN A 141 28.47 6.23 -18.69
CA ASN A 141 27.82 5.50 -17.59
C ASN A 141 28.86 4.83 -16.67
N ASP A 142 29.94 4.26 -17.23
CA ASP A 142 31.01 3.64 -16.45
C ASP A 142 31.69 4.65 -15.51
N GLU A 143 31.92 5.88 -15.99
CA GLU A 143 32.43 6.98 -15.20
C GLU A 143 31.43 7.43 -14.12
N LEU A 144 30.14 7.57 -14.44
CA LEU A 144 29.13 7.95 -13.46
C LEU A 144 28.98 6.91 -12.35
N VAL A 145 28.98 5.62 -12.69
CA VAL A 145 29.00 4.51 -11.73
C VAL A 145 30.24 4.60 -10.85
N LYS A 146 31.41 4.85 -11.44
CA LYS A 146 32.67 4.95 -10.70
C LYS A 146 32.66 6.09 -9.66
N ILE A 147 32.25 7.31 -10.03
CA ILE A 147 32.07 8.42 -9.05
C ILE A 147 31.08 8.00 -7.96
N SER A 148 29.99 7.35 -8.35
CA SER A 148 28.93 7.00 -7.41
C SER A 148 29.42 5.96 -6.38
N GLU A 149 30.12 4.93 -6.82
CA GLU A 149 30.60 3.84 -5.96
C GLU A 149 31.88 4.17 -5.18
N GLU A 150 32.76 5.03 -5.72
CA GLU A 150 34.01 5.41 -5.04
C GLU A 150 33.84 6.63 -4.14
N THR A 151 32.91 7.54 -4.48
CA THR A 151 32.77 8.83 -3.81
C THR A 151 31.38 9.05 -3.21
N ILE A 152 30.28 8.82 -3.91
CA ILE A 152 28.96 9.22 -3.39
C ILE A 152 28.45 8.25 -2.30
N PHE A 153 28.25 6.99 -2.66
CA PHE A 153 27.62 6.00 -1.77
C PHE A 153 28.45 5.64 -0.53
N PRO A 154 29.79 5.50 -0.60
CA PRO A 154 30.60 5.23 0.59
C PRO A 154 30.46 6.30 1.68
N HIS A 155 30.20 7.54 1.27
CA HIS A 155 30.07 8.67 2.17
C HIS A 155 28.66 8.84 2.75
N LEU A 156 27.67 8.03 2.36
CA LEU A 156 26.36 7.96 3.04
C LEU A 156 26.53 7.74 4.55
N ARG A 157 27.49 6.91 4.97
CA ARG A 157 27.78 6.68 6.40
C ARG A 157 28.27 7.92 7.15
N LEU A 158 28.94 8.84 6.46
CA LEU A 158 29.60 9.99 7.06
C LEU A 158 28.74 11.25 6.97
N TYR A 159 28.00 11.40 5.87
CA TYR A 159 27.26 12.61 5.54
C TYR A 159 25.76 12.35 5.31
N GLY A 160 25.28 11.14 5.52
CA GLY A 160 23.88 10.76 5.35
C GLY A 160 22.93 11.47 6.32
N GLU A 161 23.43 12.07 7.40
CA GLU A 161 22.64 12.94 8.30
C GLU A 161 22.35 14.34 7.72
N TYR A 162 22.96 14.71 6.59
CA TYR A 162 22.71 15.97 5.91
C TYR A 162 21.73 15.77 4.75
N GLN A 163 20.52 16.33 4.88
CA GLN A 163 19.42 16.08 3.94
C GLN A 163 19.78 16.30 2.46
N ASN A 164 20.45 17.42 2.13
CA ASN A 164 20.81 17.72 0.74
C ASN A 164 21.74 16.65 0.15
N TYR A 165 22.68 16.13 0.95
CA TYR A 165 23.58 15.07 0.50
C TYR A 165 22.86 13.72 0.42
N PHE A 166 22.03 13.41 1.41
CA PHE A 166 21.26 12.17 1.44
C PHE A 166 20.33 12.07 0.23
N THR A 167 19.58 13.14 -0.05
CA THR A 167 18.68 13.24 -1.21
C THR A 167 19.45 13.04 -2.51
N PHE A 168 20.59 13.74 -2.67
CA PHE A 168 21.46 13.59 -3.84
C PHE A 168 21.91 12.14 -4.05
N ALA A 169 22.45 11.51 -3.00
CA ALA A 169 22.94 10.15 -3.09
C ALA A 169 21.82 9.14 -3.38
N VAL A 170 20.63 9.32 -2.79
CA VAL A 170 19.46 8.48 -3.06
C VAL A 170 19.01 8.63 -4.53
N GLN A 171 18.87 9.86 -5.02
CA GLN A 171 18.46 10.11 -6.41
C GLN A 171 19.48 9.55 -7.40
N GLN A 172 20.77 9.69 -7.10
CA GLN A 172 21.84 9.12 -7.92
C GLN A 172 21.79 7.58 -7.96
N LEU A 173 21.46 6.93 -6.84
CA LEU A 173 21.29 5.48 -6.79
C LEU A 173 20.08 5.01 -7.61
N ILE A 174 18.97 5.76 -7.55
CA ILE A 174 17.76 5.47 -8.33
C ILE A 174 18.03 5.61 -9.83
N GLU A 175 18.77 6.65 -10.24
CA GLU A 175 19.11 6.89 -11.64
C GLU A 175 20.00 5.77 -12.19
N LEU A 176 21.04 5.35 -11.45
CA LEU A 176 22.02 4.34 -11.89
C LEU A 176 21.64 2.89 -11.51
N LYS A 177 20.36 2.63 -11.24
CA LYS A 177 19.94 1.34 -10.68
C LYS A 177 20.14 0.15 -11.64
N GLU A 178 20.21 0.40 -12.94
CA GLU A 178 20.39 -0.63 -13.96
C GLU A 178 21.87 -1.00 -14.17
N GLU A 179 22.78 -0.09 -13.79
CA GLU A 179 24.24 -0.23 -13.96
C GLU A 179 24.92 -0.80 -12.72
N ILE A 180 24.33 -0.59 -11.54
CA ILE A 180 24.87 -1.06 -10.27
C ILE A 180 24.46 -2.51 -10.04
N SER A 181 25.43 -3.37 -9.72
CA SER A 181 25.15 -4.78 -9.43
C SER A 181 24.19 -4.94 -8.25
N ASP A 182 23.25 -5.89 -8.33
CA ASP A 182 22.27 -6.21 -7.27
C ASP A 182 22.91 -6.32 -5.86
N LYS A 183 24.08 -6.97 -5.76
CA LYS A 183 24.79 -7.12 -4.48
C LYS A 183 25.16 -5.77 -3.85
N ARG A 184 25.65 -4.83 -4.66
CA ARG A 184 26.02 -3.49 -4.17
C ARG A 184 24.76 -2.65 -3.91
N MET A 185 23.74 -2.81 -4.74
CA MET A 185 22.43 -2.19 -4.53
C MET A 185 21.87 -2.51 -3.14
N GLU A 186 21.93 -3.77 -2.73
CA GLU A 186 21.51 -4.19 -1.37
C GLU A 186 22.35 -3.55 -0.26
N ASP A 187 23.68 -3.48 -0.43
CA ASP A 187 24.58 -2.86 0.55
C ASP A 187 24.24 -1.36 0.74
N TYR A 188 23.95 -0.66 -0.36
CA TYR A 188 23.56 0.76 -0.33
C TYR A 188 22.13 0.96 0.22
N ALA A 189 21.18 0.11 -0.17
CA ALA A 189 19.81 0.14 0.35
C ALA A 189 19.78 -0.05 1.87
N LYS A 190 20.57 -0.98 2.41
CA LYS A 190 20.72 -1.17 3.88
C LYS A 190 21.23 0.10 4.57
N GLU A 191 22.17 0.81 3.95
CA GLU A 191 22.67 2.06 4.53
C GLU A 191 21.59 3.16 4.49
N ILE A 192 20.88 3.29 3.37
CA ILE A 192 19.74 4.22 3.22
C ILE A 192 18.66 3.94 4.29
N LEU A 193 18.29 2.68 4.50
CA LEU A 193 17.25 2.28 5.45
C LEU A 193 17.52 2.76 6.89
N ARG A 194 18.79 2.84 7.30
CA ARG A 194 19.18 3.32 8.64
C ARG A 194 18.75 4.76 8.91
N HIS A 195 18.60 5.55 7.86
CA HIS A 195 18.19 6.95 7.96
C HIS A 195 16.67 7.15 7.92
N TYR A 196 15.86 6.08 7.89
CA TYR A 196 14.38 6.17 7.85
C TYR A 196 13.79 7.02 8.99
N SER A 197 14.42 7.01 10.17
CA SER A 197 13.95 7.84 11.29
C SER A 197 14.05 9.34 11.00
N THR A 198 15.02 9.75 10.19
CA THR A 198 15.43 11.12 9.92
C THR A 198 14.89 11.62 8.57
N PHE A 199 14.96 10.79 7.52
CA PHE A 199 14.59 11.11 6.14
C PHE A 199 13.61 10.08 5.55
N PRO A 200 12.37 9.98 6.09
CA PRO A 200 11.46 8.92 5.70
C PRO A 200 10.94 9.03 4.26
N VAL A 201 10.85 10.25 3.70
CA VAL A 201 10.40 10.49 2.32
C VAL A 201 11.38 9.87 1.34
N GLU A 202 12.64 10.27 1.44
CA GLU A 202 13.72 9.84 0.57
C GLU A 202 13.96 8.31 0.70
N VAL A 203 13.89 7.76 1.92
CA VAL A 203 14.05 6.32 2.13
C VAL A 203 12.92 5.52 1.48
N VAL A 204 11.66 5.90 1.71
CA VAL A 204 10.52 5.15 1.16
C VAL A 204 10.45 5.29 -0.36
N GLU A 205 10.83 6.44 -0.92
CA GLU A 205 10.99 6.65 -2.37
C GLU A 205 12.05 5.71 -2.96
N ALA A 206 13.23 5.62 -2.32
CA ALA A 206 14.29 4.71 -2.72
C ALA A 206 13.79 3.25 -2.76
N TYR A 207 13.13 2.80 -1.68
CA TYR A 207 12.63 1.43 -1.60
C TYR A 207 11.53 1.13 -2.63
N ASN A 208 10.64 2.08 -2.91
CA ASN A 208 9.66 1.91 -3.98
C ASN A 208 10.30 1.80 -5.37
N SER A 209 11.44 2.46 -5.59
CA SER A 209 12.12 2.52 -6.90
C SER A 209 13.10 1.38 -7.13
N LEU A 210 13.71 0.87 -6.07
CA LEU A 210 14.82 -0.08 -6.10
C LEU A 210 14.41 -1.51 -5.74
N SER A 211 13.20 -1.72 -5.22
CA SER A 211 12.78 -3.03 -4.67
C SER A 211 12.86 -4.22 -5.62
N GLU A 212 12.79 -4.01 -6.94
CA GLU A 212 12.93 -5.09 -7.94
C GLU A 212 14.35 -5.67 -8.01
N TYR A 213 15.35 -4.94 -7.51
CA TYR A 213 16.77 -5.32 -7.48
C TYR A 213 17.22 -5.82 -6.10
N MET A 214 16.28 -6.05 -5.18
CA MET A 214 16.57 -6.48 -3.80
C MET A 214 16.08 -7.91 -3.56
N SER A 215 16.81 -8.66 -2.75
CA SER A 215 16.35 -9.95 -2.26
C SER A 215 15.21 -9.83 -1.26
N GLU A 216 14.46 -10.93 -1.10
CA GLU A 216 13.37 -11.04 -0.14
C GLU A 216 13.81 -10.68 1.29
N GLU A 217 15.05 -11.00 1.68
CA GLU A 217 15.60 -10.69 3.01
C GLU A 217 15.58 -9.18 3.29
N ILE A 218 16.02 -8.37 2.31
CA ILE A 218 16.06 -6.91 2.43
C ILE A 218 14.66 -6.32 2.46
N LEU A 219 13.76 -6.86 1.63
CA LEU A 219 12.37 -6.40 1.57
C LEU A 219 11.65 -6.68 2.89
N VAL A 220 11.89 -7.84 3.51
CA VAL A 220 11.35 -8.19 4.84
C VAL A 220 11.89 -7.24 5.92
N GLU A 221 13.20 -6.98 5.94
CA GLU A 221 13.82 -6.05 6.90
C GLU A 221 13.20 -4.64 6.79
N ALA A 222 13.09 -4.12 5.56
CA ALA A 222 12.51 -2.80 5.30
C ALA A 222 11.03 -2.73 5.67
N ALA A 223 10.24 -3.74 5.31
CA ALA A 223 8.84 -3.83 5.68
C ALA A 223 8.67 -3.81 7.21
N GLY A 224 9.48 -4.56 7.94
CA GLY A 224 9.47 -4.57 9.40
C GLY A 224 9.71 -3.18 10.00
N ILE A 225 10.69 -2.43 9.48
CA ILE A 225 11.01 -1.07 9.94
C ILE A 225 9.85 -0.09 9.64
N PHE A 226 9.31 -0.12 8.42
CA PHE A 226 8.21 0.76 8.01
C PHE A 226 6.94 0.50 8.83
N ILE A 227 6.64 -0.77 9.13
CA ILE A 227 5.47 -1.16 9.93
C ILE A 227 5.66 -0.84 11.41
N ALA A 228 6.86 -1.04 11.96
CA ALA A 228 7.13 -0.77 13.37
C ALA A 228 7.09 0.73 13.72
N THR A 229 7.49 1.59 12.78
CA THR A 229 7.57 3.05 13.00
C THR A 229 7.01 3.86 11.83
N PRO A 230 5.71 3.72 11.50
CA PRO A 230 5.13 4.37 10.34
C PRO A 230 5.12 5.89 10.51
N LYS A 231 5.61 6.61 9.50
CA LYS A 231 5.62 8.07 9.47
C LYS A 231 4.42 8.58 8.68
N LYS A 232 3.67 9.53 9.26
CA LYS A 232 2.41 10.00 8.70
C LYS A 232 2.54 10.62 7.30
N GLU A 233 3.64 11.33 7.05
CA GLU A 233 3.91 12.02 5.79
C GLU A 233 4.14 11.08 4.60
N VAL A 234 4.47 9.80 4.84
CA VAL A 234 4.80 8.81 3.79
C VAL A 234 3.95 7.55 3.90
N ILE A 235 2.81 7.62 4.57
CA ILE A 235 2.05 6.42 4.92
C ILE A 235 1.48 5.71 3.69
N ASP A 236 1.11 6.46 2.67
CA ASP A 236 0.64 5.93 1.39
C ASP A 236 1.80 5.32 0.57
N ASP A 237 2.99 5.91 0.62
CA ASP A 237 4.17 5.37 -0.06
C ASP A 237 4.70 4.09 0.62
N ILE A 238 4.60 4.02 1.95
CA ILE A 238 4.82 2.77 2.70
C ILE A 238 3.79 1.74 2.25
N ALA A 239 2.50 2.11 2.20
CA ALA A 239 1.45 1.19 1.77
C ALA A 239 1.71 0.67 0.33
N LYS A 240 2.13 1.54 -0.58
CA LYS A 240 2.53 1.18 -1.95
C LYS A 240 3.62 0.12 -1.96
N PHE A 241 4.69 0.32 -1.20
CA PHE A 241 5.78 -0.64 -1.05
C PHE A 241 5.26 -1.99 -0.51
N LEU A 242 4.53 -1.97 0.60
CA LEU A 242 4.01 -3.18 1.24
C LEU A 242 3.05 -3.96 0.32
N TYR A 243 2.25 -3.27 -0.50
CA TYR A 243 1.28 -3.91 -1.39
C TYR A 243 1.92 -4.50 -2.63
N ALA A 244 2.97 -3.88 -3.16
CA ALA A 244 3.77 -4.44 -4.22
C ALA A 244 4.42 -5.76 -3.76
N HIS A 245 4.86 -5.81 -2.51
CA HIS A 245 5.63 -6.93 -1.94
C HIS A 245 4.84 -7.81 -0.97
N TYR A 246 3.52 -7.90 -1.13
CA TYR A 246 2.66 -8.61 -0.17
C TYR A 246 3.00 -10.10 0.04
N THR A 247 3.71 -10.72 -0.90
CA THR A 247 4.09 -12.15 -0.84
C THR A 247 5.14 -12.44 0.24
N ILE A 248 5.87 -11.43 0.71
CA ILE A 248 6.85 -11.59 1.79
C ILE A 248 6.17 -11.85 3.15
N PHE A 249 4.86 -11.58 3.27
CA PHE A 249 4.07 -11.84 4.48
C PHE A 249 3.57 -13.29 4.50
N ASN A 250 4.42 -14.19 4.97
CA ASN A 250 4.17 -15.63 4.93
C ASN A 250 4.70 -16.33 6.18
N GLU A 251 4.34 -17.61 6.37
CA GLU A 251 4.74 -18.39 7.56
C GLU A 251 6.27 -18.51 7.72
N LYS A 252 7.04 -18.48 6.63
CA LYS A 252 8.51 -18.64 6.68
C LYS A 252 9.20 -17.43 7.29
N ASN A 253 8.62 -16.25 7.11
CA ASN A 253 9.19 -14.98 7.58
C ASN A 253 8.57 -14.53 8.92
N GLU A 254 7.71 -15.35 9.53
CA GLU A 254 7.06 -15.08 10.83
C GLU A 254 6.27 -13.75 10.95
N ASN A 255 6.01 -13.08 9.83
CA ASN A 255 5.45 -11.72 9.76
C ASN A 255 4.01 -11.67 9.23
N LEU A 256 3.31 -12.82 9.19
CA LEU A 256 1.95 -12.96 8.62
C LEU A 256 0.94 -11.88 9.02
N SER A 257 1.03 -11.40 10.26
CA SER A 257 0.08 -10.44 10.81
C SER A 257 0.48 -8.98 10.63
N GLU A 258 1.71 -8.69 10.20
CA GLU A 258 2.25 -7.33 10.17
C GLU A 258 1.55 -6.44 9.15
N LEU A 259 1.36 -6.91 7.91
CA LEU A 259 0.64 -6.16 6.88
C LEU A 259 -0.80 -5.86 7.30
N LEU A 260 -1.45 -6.84 7.92
CA LEU A 260 -2.79 -6.70 8.46
C LEU A 260 -2.83 -5.63 9.57
N ASN A 261 -1.89 -5.67 10.50
CA ASN A 261 -1.78 -4.69 11.59
C ASN A 261 -1.52 -3.29 11.04
N PHE A 262 -0.63 -3.15 10.05
CA PHE A 262 -0.37 -1.88 9.39
C PHE A 262 -1.64 -1.32 8.73
N VAL A 263 -2.34 -2.12 7.92
CA VAL A 263 -3.58 -1.70 7.26
C VAL A 263 -4.62 -1.32 8.31
N LYS A 264 -4.78 -2.11 9.37
CA LYS A 264 -5.70 -1.82 10.47
C LYS A 264 -5.40 -0.48 11.13
N ASP A 265 -4.16 -0.27 11.55
CA ASP A 265 -3.79 0.87 12.39
C ASP A 265 -3.81 2.19 11.59
N ASN A 266 -3.69 2.08 10.26
CA ASN A 266 -3.59 3.22 9.35
C ASN A 266 -4.74 3.37 8.36
N PHE A 267 -5.76 2.49 8.37
CA PHE A 267 -6.82 2.41 7.36
C PHE A 267 -7.49 3.75 7.04
N LYS A 268 -7.74 4.57 8.08
CA LYS A 268 -8.37 5.88 7.95
C LYS A 268 -7.51 6.91 7.21
N GLN A 269 -6.19 6.78 7.29
CA GLN A 269 -5.23 7.71 6.69
C GLN A 269 -4.92 7.35 5.23
N LEU A 270 -5.10 6.07 4.86
CA LEU A 270 -4.82 5.59 3.51
C LEU A 270 -5.73 6.24 2.47
N GLN A 271 -5.14 6.74 1.39
CA GLN A 271 -5.85 7.28 0.24
C GLN A 271 -6.48 6.16 -0.60
N ASP A 272 -5.73 5.09 -0.88
CA ASP A 272 -6.24 3.94 -1.66
C ASP A 272 -6.70 2.78 -0.75
N LYS A 273 -7.85 2.97 -0.09
CA LYS A 273 -8.47 1.93 0.73
C LYS A 273 -8.84 0.68 -0.07
N LYS A 274 -9.08 0.82 -1.38
CA LYS A 274 -9.41 -0.30 -2.26
C LYS A 274 -8.20 -1.20 -2.49
N ALA A 275 -7.02 -0.62 -2.74
CA ALA A 275 -5.77 -1.38 -2.80
C ALA A 275 -5.50 -2.11 -1.48
N ALA A 276 -5.70 -1.43 -0.34
CA ALA A 276 -5.56 -2.04 0.97
C ALA A 276 -6.43 -3.31 1.14
N VAL A 277 -7.72 -3.21 0.83
CA VAL A 277 -8.65 -4.34 0.92
C VAL A 277 -8.28 -5.47 -0.05
N LYS A 278 -7.87 -5.14 -1.29
CA LYS A 278 -7.41 -6.15 -2.26
C LYS A 278 -6.15 -6.87 -1.80
N THR A 279 -5.18 -6.16 -1.26
CA THR A 279 -3.93 -6.75 -0.77
C THR A 279 -4.19 -7.66 0.41
N VAL A 280 -4.98 -7.21 1.38
CA VAL A 280 -5.42 -8.06 2.51
C VAL A 280 -6.10 -9.33 2.00
N ASN A 281 -6.99 -9.23 1.00
CA ASN A 281 -7.66 -10.40 0.44
C ASN A 281 -6.67 -11.41 -0.18
N ARG A 282 -5.56 -10.96 -0.76
CA ARG A 282 -4.53 -11.85 -1.33
C ARG A 282 -3.77 -12.62 -0.28
N ILE A 283 -3.39 -11.99 0.83
CA ILE A 283 -2.72 -12.66 1.96
C ILE A 283 -3.71 -13.35 2.89
N TYR A 284 -5.01 -13.24 2.63
CA TYR A 284 -6.01 -13.64 3.60
C TYR A 284 -5.98 -15.15 3.93
N SER A 285 -5.67 -16.02 2.97
CA SER A 285 -5.59 -17.47 3.25
C SER A 285 -4.60 -17.82 4.36
N SER A 286 -3.64 -16.92 4.66
CA SER A 286 -2.68 -17.05 5.75
C SER A 286 -3.02 -16.19 6.99
N LEU A 287 -4.15 -15.49 7.03
CA LEU A 287 -4.62 -14.69 8.17
C LEU A 287 -5.67 -15.43 9.02
N GLY A 288 -5.59 -15.27 10.35
CA GLY A 288 -6.56 -15.79 11.32
C GLY A 288 -7.88 -15.01 11.39
N GLU A 289 -8.86 -15.50 12.16
CA GLU A 289 -10.21 -14.89 12.31
C GLU A 289 -10.19 -13.49 12.93
N SER A 290 -9.27 -13.22 13.85
CA SER A 290 -9.15 -11.92 14.53
C SER A 290 -8.85 -10.78 13.55
N GLY A 291 -8.05 -11.05 12.52
CA GLY A 291 -7.75 -10.06 11.48
C GLY A 291 -8.95 -9.65 10.65
N LEU A 292 -9.86 -10.59 10.38
CA LEU A 292 -11.08 -10.32 9.64
C LEU A 292 -12.04 -9.42 10.36
N GLU A 293 -12.24 -9.70 11.64
CA GLU A 293 -13.13 -8.94 12.49
C GLU A 293 -12.73 -7.48 12.46
N ILE A 294 -11.42 -7.23 12.64
CA ILE A 294 -10.88 -5.88 12.68
C ILE A 294 -11.04 -5.16 11.35
N ILE A 295 -10.65 -5.78 10.23
CA ILE A 295 -10.77 -5.15 8.91
C ILE A 295 -12.22 -4.92 8.52
N SER A 296 -13.10 -5.90 8.78
CA SER A 296 -14.52 -5.74 8.48
C SER A 296 -15.13 -4.58 9.26
N ASN A 297 -14.74 -4.40 10.53
CA ASN A 297 -15.11 -3.24 11.34
C ASN A 297 -14.56 -1.92 10.75
N GLN A 298 -13.30 -1.87 10.31
CA GLN A 298 -12.74 -0.66 9.69
C GLN A 298 -13.48 -0.28 8.40
N ILE A 299 -13.79 -1.26 7.56
CA ILE A 299 -14.55 -1.05 6.32
C ILE A 299 -15.95 -0.54 6.62
N MET A 300 -16.67 -1.15 7.56
CA MET A 300 -18.03 -0.71 7.94
C MET A 300 -18.07 0.69 8.55
N ASN A 301 -16.95 1.19 9.07
CA ASN A 301 -16.81 2.55 9.57
C ASN A 301 -16.34 3.54 8.49
N ALA A 302 -16.13 3.09 7.25
CA ALA A 302 -15.74 3.94 6.12
C ALA A 302 -16.95 4.53 5.36
N ASP A 303 -18.14 4.54 5.99
CA ASP A 303 -19.43 5.12 5.56
C ASP A 303 -19.71 5.08 4.04
N GLU A 304 -19.20 6.07 3.29
CA GLU A 304 -19.45 6.25 1.86
C GLU A 304 -18.75 5.19 0.98
N GLU A 305 -17.70 4.54 1.48
CA GLU A 305 -16.90 3.58 0.71
C GLU A 305 -17.33 2.12 0.91
N ILE A 306 -18.20 1.81 1.89
CA ILE A 306 -18.58 0.43 2.24
C ILE A 306 -19.08 -0.32 1.01
N THR A 307 -19.95 0.29 0.20
CA THR A 307 -20.52 -0.33 -1.00
C THR A 307 -19.47 -0.63 -2.06
N ALA A 308 -18.46 0.24 -2.20
CA ALA A 308 -17.37 0.04 -3.15
C ALA A 308 -16.41 -1.07 -2.69
N LEU A 309 -16.11 -1.09 -1.40
CA LEU A 309 -15.18 -2.05 -0.78
C LEU A 309 -15.82 -3.43 -0.56
N SER A 310 -17.14 -3.50 -0.36
CA SER A 310 -17.85 -4.77 -0.10
C SER A 310 -17.72 -5.76 -1.24
N LYS A 311 -17.59 -5.30 -2.49
CA LYS A 311 -17.34 -6.16 -3.65
C LYS A 311 -16.02 -6.93 -3.54
N ASP A 312 -14.97 -6.27 -3.07
CA ASP A 312 -13.67 -6.91 -2.90
C ASP A 312 -13.63 -7.80 -1.65
N MET A 313 -14.38 -7.46 -0.59
CA MET A 313 -14.56 -8.32 0.59
C MET A 313 -15.45 -9.53 0.34
N ALA A 314 -16.44 -9.45 -0.54
CA ALA A 314 -17.35 -10.56 -0.84
C ALA A 314 -16.61 -11.81 -1.34
N LYS A 315 -15.59 -11.61 -2.21
CA LYS A 315 -14.70 -12.68 -2.68
C LYS A 315 -14.09 -13.47 -1.53
N PHE A 316 -13.88 -12.81 -0.40
CA PHE A 316 -13.33 -13.42 0.79
C PHE A 316 -14.44 -14.12 1.61
N TYR A 317 -15.52 -13.43 1.97
CA TYR A 317 -16.62 -14.01 2.75
C TYR A 317 -17.21 -15.28 2.12
N ASN A 318 -17.23 -15.34 0.79
CA ASN A 318 -17.68 -16.52 0.06
C ASN A 318 -16.79 -17.75 0.30
N LYS A 319 -15.49 -17.57 0.57
CA LYS A 319 -14.53 -18.66 0.86
C LYS A 319 -14.61 -19.22 2.28
N LEU A 320 -15.23 -18.51 3.23
CA LEU A 320 -15.36 -19.00 4.60
C LEU A 320 -16.33 -20.17 4.70
N SER A 321 -16.12 -21.10 5.64
CA SER A 321 -17.19 -22.04 6.00
C SER A 321 -18.36 -21.27 6.61
N ILE A 322 -19.59 -21.77 6.45
CA ILE A 322 -20.78 -21.08 6.98
C ILE A 322 -20.69 -20.87 8.49
N THR A 323 -20.11 -21.82 9.23
CA THR A 323 -19.88 -21.71 10.68
C THR A 323 -18.93 -20.55 11.03
N ARG A 324 -17.77 -20.46 10.36
CA ARG A 324 -16.80 -19.37 10.61
C ARG A 324 -17.37 -18.01 10.19
N PHE A 325 -18.08 -17.98 9.06
CA PHE A 325 -18.77 -16.77 8.59
C PHE A 325 -19.82 -16.30 9.60
N SER A 326 -20.64 -17.22 10.14
CA SER A 326 -21.69 -16.88 11.10
C SER A 326 -21.12 -16.30 12.40
N LYS A 327 -20.04 -16.89 12.92
CA LYS A 327 -19.31 -16.35 14.08
C LYS A 327 -18.76 -14.95 13.82
N LEU A 328 -18.21 -14.69 12.63
CA LEU A 328 -17.75 -13.36 12.25
C LEU A 328 -18.91 -12.36 12.21
N ILE A 329 -20.01 -12.66 11.52
CA ILE A 329 -21.15 -11.74 11.39
C ILE A 329 -21.77 -11.43 12.75
N LEU A 330 -21.89 -12.41 13.64
CA LEU A 330 -22.39 -12.19 14.99
C LEU A 330 -21.52 -11.19 15.77
N LYS A 331 -20.19 -11.32 15.70
CA LYS A 331 -19.28 -10.36 16.34
C LYS A 331 -19.37 -8.95 15.73
N LEU A 332 -19.50 -8.88 14.40
CA LEU A 332 -19.64 -7.60 13.70
C LEU A 332 -20.95 -6.90 14.07
N TYR A 333 -22.02 -7.65 14.32
CA TYR A 333 -23.32 -7.12 14.75
C TYR A 333 -23.25 -6.30 16.04
N ILE A 334 -22.41 -6.69 17.01
CA ILE A 334 -22.29 -6.01 18.31
C ILE A 334 -21.88 -4.54 18.17
N ASN A 335 -21.01 -4.22 17.21
CA ASN A 335 -20.38 -2.91 17.09
C ASN A 335 -20.85 -2.09 15.89
N ASN A 336 -21.84 -2.57 15.13
CA ASN A 336 -22.24 -1.96 13.86
C ASN A 336 -23.75 -1.92 13.68
N THR A 337 -24.20 -1.08 12.74
CA THR A 337 -25.62 -0.96 12.43
C THR A 337 -26.08 -2.08 11.49
N PRO A 338 -27.36 -2.50 11.55
CA PRO A 338 -27.93 -3.45 10.60
C PRO A 338 -27.75 -3.03 9.13
N GLU A 339 -27.79 -1.72 8.86
CA GLU A 339 -27.61 -1.20 7.51
C GLU A 339 -26.17 -1.39 6.99
N ASN A 340 -25.16 -1.14 7.83
CA ASN A 340 -23.76 -1.32 7.42
C ASN A 340 -23.45 -2.79 7.17
N ILE A 341 -24.01 -3.71 7.95
CA ILE A 341 -23.88 -5.15 7.72
C ILE A 341 -24.59 -5.55 6.43
N ARG A 342 -25.78 -5.02 6.14
CA ARG A 342 -26.44 -5.26 4.83
C ARG A 342 -25.58 -4.79 3.66
N LYS A 343 -25.01 -3.59 3.74
CA LYS A 343 -24.10 -3.06 2.70
C LYS A 343 -22.85 -3.90 2.52
N LEU A 344 -22.28 -4.38 3.64
CA LEU A 344 -21.11 -5.26 3.64
C LEU A 344 -21.43 -6.60 2.96
N LEU A 345 -22.61 -7.14 3.20
CA LEU A 345 -23.06 -8.43 2.65
C LEU A 345 -23.70 -8.30 1.26
N PHE A 346 -23.92 -7.10 0.74
CA PHE A 346 -24.68 -6.90 -0.50
C PHE A 346 -24.11 -7.66 -1.72
N ASN A 347 -22.78 -7.78 -1.80
CA ASN A 347 -22.09 -8.40 -2.93
C ASN A 347 -21.72 -9.88 -2.69
N THR A 348 -22.09 -10.48 -1.54
CA THR A 348 -21.79 -11.89 -1.25
C THR A 348 -22.71 -12.83 -2.01
N ASP A 349 -22.34 -14.11 -2.07
CA ASP A 349 -23.16 -15.13 -2.74
C ASP A 349 -24.48 -15.34 -1.96
N THR A 350 -25.49 -15.91 -2.62
CA THR A 350 -26.84 -16.09 -2.05
C THR A 350 -26.89 -16.95 -0.79
N THR A 351 -25.80 -17.67 -0.46
CA THR A 351 -25.63 -18.49 0.76
C THR A 351 -25.00 -17.72 1.93
N ARG A 352 -24.82 -16.39 1.78
CA ARG A 352 -24.17 -15.50 2.75
C ARG A 352 -25.11 -14.37 3.17
N THR A 353 -26.37 -14.72 3.39
CA THR A 353 -27.42 -13.82 3.87
C THR A 353 -27.54 -13.90 5.40
N ILE A 354 -28.26 -12.94 5.98
CA ILE A 354 -28.57 -12.93 7.41
C ILE A 354 -29.43 -14.14 7.81
N ASP A 355 -30.35 -14.56 6.95
CA ASP A 355 -31.15 -15.78 7.15
C ASP A 355 -30.25 -17.02 7.26
N GLU A 356 -29.32 -17.21 6.33
CA GLU A 356 -28.40 -18.36 6.33
C GLU A 356 -27.46 -18.35 7.54
N VAL A 357 -26.99 -17.17 7.95
CA VAL A 357 -26.18 -16.99 9.16
C VAL A 357 -26.95 -17.44 10.41
N LEU A 358 -28.18 -16.95 10.58
CA LEU A 358 -28.98 -17.26 11.76
C LEU A 358 -29.50 -18.71 11.72
N GLU A 359 -29.78 -19.28 10.55
CA GLU A 359 -30.10 -20.69 10.40
C GLU A 359 -28.94 -21.59 10.81
N ALA A 360 -27.70 -21.25 10.42
CA ALA A 360 -26.51 -21.97 10.84
C ALA A 360 -26.28 -21.87 12.36
N ILE A 361 -26.43 -20.68 12.95
CA ILE A 361 -26.34 -20.49 14.41
C ILE A 361 -27.38 -21.34 15.13
N GLY A 362 -28.63 -21.35 14.66
CA GLY A 362 -29.70 -22.15 15.28
C GLY A 362 -29.48 -23.66 15.16
N LYS A 363 -28.89 -24.13 14.05
CA LYS A 363 -28.57 -25.55 13.84
C LYS A 363 -27.44 -26.02 14.74
N ASP A 364 -26.40 -25.20 14.89
CA ASP A 364 -25.19 -25.50 15.64
C ASP A 364 -25.21 -24.77 17.00
N SER A 365 -26.40 -24.63 17.63
CA SER A 365 -26.58 -23.77 18.80
C SER A 365 -25.70 -24.14 20.00
N ASP A 366 -25.31 -25.41 20.11
CA ASP A 366 -24.47 -25.93 21.18
C ASP A 366 -23.02 -25.38 21.11
N ASP A 367 -22.61 -24.82 19.97
CA ASP A 367 -21.29 -24.20 19.76
C ASP A 367 -21.24 -22.70 20.14
N TYR A 368 -22.34 -22.16 20.68
CA TYR A 368 -22.49 -20.74 21.02
C TYR A 368 -22.83 -20.56 22.50
N THR A 369 -22.36 -19.44 23.08
CA THR A 369 -22.72 -19.08 24.46
C THR A 369 -24.14 -18.53 24.52
N THR A 370 -24.74 -18.54 25.71
CA THR A 370 -26.08 -17.95 25.92
C THR A 370 -26.16 -16.49 25.48
N VAL A 371 -25.12 -15.69 25.75
CA VAL A 371 -25.02 -14.29 25.30
C VAL A 371 -25.03 -14.19 23.77
N GLN A 372 -24.28 -15.06 23.07
CA GLN A 372 -24.25 -15.09 21.61
C GLN A 372 -25.61 -15.49 21.00
N LEU A 373 -26.30 -16.44 21.63
CA LEU A 373 -27.64 -16.83 21.22
C LEU A 373 -28.67 -15.72 21.48
N GLU A 374 -28.48 -14.93 22.53
CA GLU A 374 -29.26 -13.72 22.79
C GLU A 374 -29.09 -12.68 21.67
N GLU A 375 -27.84 -12.38 21.32
CA GLU A 375 -27.51 -11.46 20.23
C GLU A 375 -28.09 -11.93 18.90
N ALA A 376 -28.10 -13.25 18.65
CA ALA A 376 -28.71 -13.84 17.46
C ALA A 376 -30.24 -13.70 17.44
N LEU A 377 -30.92 -13.80 18.60
CA LEU A 377 -32.36 -13.52 18.70
C LEU A 377 -32.66 -12.05 18.47
N ASP A 378 -31.87 -11.14 19.04
CA ASP A 378 -32.03 -9.70 18.81
C ASP A 378 -31.80 -9.35 17.33
N MET A 379 -30.79 -9.97 16.72
CA MET A 379 -30.51 -9.84 15.28
C MET A 379 -31.68 -10.34 14.44
N TYR A 380 -32.29 -11.48 14.79
CA TYR A 380 -33.50 -11.97 14.11
C TYR A 380 -34.63 -10.94 14.10
N GLU A 381 -34.91 -10.29 15.24
CA GLU A 381 -35.96 -9.28 15.35
C GLU A 381 -35.59 -7.99 14.59
N GLN A 382 -34.36 -7.48 14.75
CA GLN A 382 -33.93 -6.23 14.11
C GLN A 382 -33.95 -6.31 12.57
N TYR A 383 -33.63 -7.48 12.02
CA TYR A 383 -33.68 -7.70 10.58
C TYR A 383 -35.08 -8.06 10.07
N GLY A 384 -36.06 -8.22 10.96
CA GLY A 384 -37.46 -8.47 10.60
C GLY A 384 -37.68 -9.81 9.89
N LEU A 385 -36.92 -10.83 10.29
CA LEU A 385 -36.99 -12.15 9.67
C LEU A 385 -38.35 -12.83 9.94
N LYS A 386 -38.79 -13.64 8.96
CA LYS A 386 -40.11 -14.29 8.99
C LYS A 386 -40.04 -15.80 9.17
N ASN A 387 -38.86 -16.39 9.01
CA ASN A 387 -38.70 -17.84 9.12
C ASN A 387 -38.71 -18.27 10.58
N GLU A 388 -39.89 -18.68 11.07
CA GLU A 388 -40.07 -19.10 12.47
C GLU A 388 -39.17 -20.26 12.90
N LYS A 389 -38.70 -21.10 11.97
CA LYS A 389 -37.84 -22.24 12.28
C LYS A 389 -36.47 -21.78 12.78
N ILE A 390 -35.95 -20.68 12.23
CA ILE A 390 -34.68 -20.08 12.64
C ILE A 390 -34.80 -19.59 14.08
N TRP A 391 -35.81 -18.75 14.35
CA TRP A 391 -36.06 -18.24 15.70
C TRP A 391 -36.26 -19.37 16.71
N TYR A 392 -37.07 -20.39 16.35
CA TYR A 392 -37.29 -21.55 17.20
C TYR A 392 -35.99 -22.30 17.51
N ALA A 393 -35.14 -22.53 16.52
CA ALA A 393 -33.88 -23.25 16.70
C ALA A 393 -32.93 -22.50 17.66
N ILE A 394 -32.77 -21.19 17.46
CA ILE A 394 -31.94 -20.34 18.33
C ILE A 394 -32.53 -20.28 19.75
N ALA A 395 -33.84 -20.04 19.89
CA ALA A 395 -34.50 -19.97 21.19
C ALA A 395 -34.45 -21.31 21.94
N LYS A 396 -34.53 -22.44 21.21
CA LYS A 396 -34.33 -23.76 21.80
C LYS A 396 -32.91 -23.90 22.34
N GLY A 397 -31.90 -23.54 21.55
CA GLY A 397 -30.50 -23.54 21.98
C GLY A 397 -30.27 -22.68 23.22
N TYR A 398 -30.82 -21.46 23.25
CA TYR A 398 -30.73 -20.53 24.37
C TYR A 398 -31.31 -21.09 25.67
N LEU A 399 -32.32 -21.96 25.57
CA LEU A 399 -32.96 -22.61 26.70
C LEU A 399 -32.28 -23.94 27.08
N THR A 400 -31.46 -24.54 26.22
CA THR A 400 -30.77 -25.80 26.55
C THR A 400 -29.84 -25.56 27.74
N ASP A 401 -30.02 -26.35 28.81
CA ASP A 401 -29.26 -26.27 30.07
C ASP A 401 -29.32 -24.92 30.81
N ASN A 402 -30.23 -24.03 30.42
CA ASN A 402 -30.37 -22.70 31.02
C ASN A 402 -31.28 -22.72 32.25
N GLN A 403 -30.71 -22.66 33.45
CA GLN A 403 -31.45 -22.65 34.72
C GLN A 403 -31.78 -21.24 35.25
N GLU A 404 -31.34 -20.19 34.56
CA GLU A 404 -31.51 -18.82 35.03
C GLU A 404 -32.95 -18.34 34.82
N THR A 405 -33.60 -17.94 35.91
CA THR A 405 -35.03 -17.57 35.89
C THR A 405 -35.29 -16.35 35.02
N GLU A 406 -34.42 -15.34 35.06
CA GLU A 406 -34.55 -14.11 34.25
C GLU A 406 -34.44 -14.39 32.75
N GLN A 407 -33.48 -15.21 32.34
CA GLN A 407 -33.29 -15.59 30.94
C GLN A 407 -34.47 -16.42 30.40
N ASN A 408 -34.99 -17.34 31.22
CA ASN A 408 -36.18 -18.12 30.89
C ASN A 408 -37.44 -17.22 30.79
N GLU A 409 -37.57 -16.22 31.67
CA GLU A 409 -38.66 -15.22 31.63
C GLU A 409 -38.58 -14.35 30.37
N LYS A 410 -37.38 -13.94 29.93
CA LYS A 410 -37.17 -13.20 28.68
C LYS A 410 -37.71 -13.97 27.47
N ILE A 411 -37.35 -15.25 27.32
CA ILE A 411 -37.85 -16.08 26.21
C ILE A 411 -39.37 -16.32 26.34
N LEU A 412 -39.90 -16.48 27.55
CA LEU A 412 -41.34 -16.63 27.77
C LEU A 412 -42.12 -15.41 27.23
N ASN A 413 -41.63 -14.20 27.52
CA ASN A 413 -42.25 -12.96 27.05
C ASN A 413 -42.22 -12.84 25.52
N LEU A 414 -41.06 -13.06 24.89
CA LEU A 414 -40.93 -13.06 23.43
C LEU A 414 -41.83 -14.12 22.78
N LEU A 415 -41.88 -15.32 23.35
CA LEU A 415 -42.73 -16.41 22.86
C LEU A 415 -44.22 -16.07 22.96
N ASN A 416 -44.63 -15.42 24.05
CA ASN A 416 -46.01 -14.97 24.26
C ASN A 416 -46.44 -13.94 23.20
N GLU A 417 -45.57 -13.00 22.86
CA GLU A 417 -45.78 -12.02 21.78
C GLU A 417 -45.89 -12.72 20.42
N LYS A 418 -44.95 -13.60 20.08
CA LYS A 418 -44.99 -14.35 18.81
C LYS A 418 -46.23 -15.23 18.68
N LEU A 419 -46.69 -15.84 19.77
CA LEU A 419 -47.95 -16.59 19.81
C LEU A 419 -49.17 -15.68 19.61
N ASN A 420 -49.16 -14.48 20.18
CA ASN A 420 -50.21 -13.48 19.98
C ASN A 420 -50.32 -13.08 18.50
N GLU A 421 -49.18 -12.85 17.86
CA GLU A 421 -49.06 -12.44 16.47
C GLU A 421 -49.19 -13.61 15.47
N LYS A 422 -49.31 -14.85 15.97
CA LYS A 422 -49.32 -16.08 15.16
C LYS A 422 -48.08 -16.24 14.28
N LYS A 423 -46.92 -15.78 14.77
CA LYS A 423 -45.60 -15.90 14.11
C LYS A 423 -44.82 -17.15 14.53
N ILE A 424 -45.45 -18.08 15.26
CA ILE A 424 -44.88 -19.37 15.61
C ILE A 424 -45.95 -20.46 15.67
N GLU A 425 -45.63 -21.64 15.13
CA GLU A 425 -46.47 -22.82 15.25
C GLU A 425 -46.65 -23.26 16.72
N LYS A 426 -47.89 -23.57 17.08
CA LYS A 426 -48.26 -24.01 18.45
C LYS A 426 -47.48 -25.24 18.93
N GLY A 427 -47.09 -26.14 18.02
CA GLY A 427 -46.29 -27.32 18.36
C GLY A 427 -44.88 -26.95 18.82
N ASN A 428 -44.23 -26.03 18.10
CA ASN A 428 -42.89 -25.53 18.44
C ASN A 428 -42.93 -24.69 19.71
N ALA A 429 -43.93 -23.80 19.84
CA ALA A 429 -44.16 -23.03 21.05
C ALA A 429 -44.39 -23.91 22.29
N ALA A 430 -45.15 -25.01 22.16
CA ALA A 430 -45.37 -25.94 23.26
C ALA A 430 -44.06 -26.57 23.77
N LYS A 431 -43.11 -26.86 22.87
CA LYS A 431 -41.80 -27.41 23.25
C LYS A 431 -40.96 -26.38 24.01
N LEU A 432 -40.92 -25.13 23.56
CA LEU A 432 -40.18 -24.07 24.27
C LEU A 432 -40.80 -23.78 25.65
N LEU A 433 -42.14 -23.69 25.73
CA LEU A 433 -42.85 -23.54 27.01
C LEU A 433 -42.53 -24.70 27.95
N ASN A 434 -42.40 -25.92 27.42
CA ASN A 434 -42.08 -27.10 28.22
C ASN A 434 -40.65 -27.01 28.77
N MET A 435 -39.67 -26.60 27.96
CA MET A 435 -38.31 -26.36 28.44
C MET A 435 -38.30 -25.30 29.55
N ILE A 436 -38.92 -24.13 29.35
CA ILE A 436 -39.01 -23.07 30.36
C ILE A 436 -39.61 -23.58 31.68
N TYR A 437 -40.68 -24.38 31.60
CA TYR A 437 -41.36 -24.92 32.77
C TYR A 437 -40.44 -25.80 33.65
N TYR A 438 -39.54 -26.57 33.02
CA TYR A 438 -38.66 -27.50 33.72
C TYR A 438 -37.26 -26.95 34.02
N ASN A 439 -36.84 -25.94 33.27
CA ASN A 439 -35.56 -25.27 33.47
C ASN A 439 -35.53 -24.40 34.73
N THR A 440 -36.69 -23.95 35.21
CA THR A 440 -36.79 -23.08 36.38
C THR A 440 -37.31 -23.82 37.62
N SER A 441 -36.76 -23.46 38.79
CA SER A 441 -37.32 -23.82 40.09
C SER A 441 -38.33 -22.80 40.62
N SER A 442 -38.56 -21.71 39.88
CA SER A 442 -39.51 -20.66 40.24
C SER A 442 -40.96 -21.10 40.00
N ASP A 443 -41.71 -21.31 41.09
CA ASP A 443 -43.14 -21.60 41.01
C ASP A 443 -43.93 -20.49 40.32
N GLU A 444 -43.48 -19.24 40.47
CA GLU A 444 -44.10 -18.09 39.81
C GLU A 444 -43.91 -18.15 38.29
N LEU A 445 -42.70 -18.42 37.81
CA LEU A 445 -42.44 -18.55 36.38
C LEU A 445 -43.19 -19.75 35.78
N GLN A 446 -43.27 -20.86 36.52
CA GLN A 446 -44.08 -22.01 36.13
C GLN A 446 -45.58 -21.67 36.03
N LYS A 447 -46.12 -20.86 36.94
CA LYS A 447 -47.50 -20.33 36.85
C LYS A 447 -47.68 -19.41 35.64
N GLN A 448 -46.70 -18.56 35.32
CA GLN A 448 -46.75 -17.73 34.12
C GLN A 448 -46.76 -18.59 32.84
N VAL A 449 -45.96 -19.64 32.75
CA VAL A 449 -46.01 -20.60 31.62
C VAL A 449 -47.41 -21.21 31.50
N VAL A 450 -48.00 -21.66 32.62
CA VAL A 450 -49.37 -22.20 32.65
C VAL A 450 -50.36 -21.14 32.14
N LYS A 451 -50.24 -19.88 32.57
CA LYS A 451 -51.05 -18.76 32.07
C LYS A 451 -50.99 -18.64 30.55
N VAL A 452 -49.77 -18.54 30.00
CA VAL A 452 -49.53 -18.36 28.56
C VAL A 452 -50.10 -19.54 27.76
N THR A 453 -49.91 -20.79 28.23
CA THR A 453 -50.46 -21.97 27.54
C THR A 453 -51.99 -21.93 27.43
N VAL A 454 -52.68 -21.39 28.44
CA VAL A 454 -54.14 -21.22 28.47
C VAL A 454 -54.58 -20.07 27.58
N GLU A 455 -54.05 -18.88 27.80
CA GLU A 455 -54.42 -17.65 27.08
C GLU A 455 -54.17 -17.77 25.57
N ARG A 456 -53.06 -18.39 25.18
CA ARG A 456 -52.69 -18.59 23.77
C ARG A 456 -53.25 -19.87 23.15
N LYS A 457 -54.07 -20.63 23.89
CA LYS A 457 -54.72 -21.86 23.43
C LYS A 457 -53.71 -22.91 22.90
N VAL A 458 -52.64 -23.15 23.65
CA VAL A 458 -51.56 -24.13 23.36
C VAL A 458 -51.63 -25.35 24.30
N ILE A 459 -52.58 -25.36 25.24
CA ILE A 459 -52.77 -26.42 26.27
C ILE A 459 -52.68 -27.85 25.69
N VAL A 460 -53.35 -28.13 24.56
CA VAL A 460 -53.42 -29.48 23.98
C VAL A 460 -52.03 -29.96 23.55
N GLN A 461 -51.28 -29.10 22.87
CA GLN A 461 -49.92 -29.38 22.42
C GLN A 461 -48.97 -29.51 23.61
N PHE A 462 -49.08 -28.61 24.60
CA PHE A 462 -48.25 -28.63 25.80
C PHE A 462 -48.46 -29.91 26.62
N LYS A 463 -49.71 -30.27 26.92
CA LYS A 463 -50.02 -31.50 27.68
C LYS A 463 -49.56 -32.78 26.98
N LYS A 464 -49.40 -32.80 25.66
CA LYS A 464 -48.85 -33.99 24.96
C LYS A 464 -47.38 -34.25 25.30
N LEU A 465 -46.65 -33.24 25.77
CA LEU A 465 -45.25 -33.35 26.17
C LEU A 465 -45.08 -33.78 27.63
N LEU A 466 -46.16 -33.80 28.42
CA LEU A 466 -46.16 -34.15 29.84
C LEU A 466 -46.49 -35.63 30.07
N SER A 467 -45.82 -36.25 31.03
CA SER A 467 -46.20 -37.53 31.63
C SER A 467 -47.53 -37.43 32.41
N ALA A 468 -48.02 -38.56 32.91
CA ALA A 468 -49.30 -38.60 33.63
C ALA A 468 -49.28 -37.76 34.93
N ASP A 469 -48.21 -37.85 35.71
CA ASP A 469 -48.09 -37.15 36.98
C ASP A 469 -47.89 -35.64 36.78
N GLU A 470 -47.10 -35.27 35.78
CA GLU A 470 -46.88 -33.87 35.39
C GLU A 470 -48.16 -33.19 34.91
N LYS A 471 -49.07 -33.92 34.24
CA LYS A 471 -50.39 -33.41 33.88
C LYS A 471 -51.23 -33.07 35.10
N ILE A 472 -51.16 -33.89 36.15
CA ILE A 472 -51.89 -33.66 37.41
C ILE A 472 -51.36 -32.39 38.08
N GLU A 473 -50.04 -32.23 38.14
CA GLU A 473 -49.41 -31.04 38.72
C GLU A 473 -49.74 -29.77 37.91
N TYR A 474 -49.61 -29.82 36.59
CA TYR A 474 -50.00 -28.72 35.70
C TYR A 474 -51.48 -28.32 35.91
N ASP A 475 -52.39 -29.29 35.98
CA ASP A 475 -53.82 -29.01 36.22
C ASP A 475 -54.09 -28.47 37.61
N ARG A 476 -53.28 -28.82 38.62
CA ARG A 476 -53.33 -28.21 39.95
C ARG A 476 -52.94 -26.73 39.87
N LYS A 477 -51.80 -26.41 39.25
CA LYS A 477 -51.34 -25.01 39.08
C LYS A 477 -52.34 -24.18 38.28
N ARG A 478 -52.90 -24.75 37.21
CA ARG A 478 -53.94 -24.09 36.39
C ARG A 478 -55.22 -23.77 37.16
N LYS A 479 -55.62 -24.61 38.13
CA LYS A 479 -56.82 -24.38 38.96
C LYS A 479 -56.58 -23.42 40.12
N SER A 480 -55.33 -23.23 40.52
CA SER A 480 -54.92 -22.31 41.60
C SER A 480 -54.68 -20.87 41.13
N MET A 481 -54.72 -20.65 39.81
CA MET A 481 -54.71 -19.34 39.15
C MET A 481 -56.14 -18.88 38.93
#